data_AF-A0A507EXA8-F1
#
_entry.id   AF-A0A507EXA8-F1
#
_cell.length_a   1.000
_cell.length_b   1.000
_cell.length_c   1.000
_cell.angle_alpha   90.00
_cell.angle_beta   90.00
_cell.angle_gamma   90.00
#
_symmetry.space_group_name_H-M   'P 1'
#
loop_
_entity.id
_entity.type
_entity.pdbx_description
1 polymer ?
#
loop_
_entity_poly.entity_id
_entity_poly.type
_entity_poly.pdbx_seq_one_letter_code
_entity_poly.pdbx_strand_id
1 'polypeptide(L)'
;MLPSVITSKASIPKVGANLKTPAPPPQPTEEQIMKGGHALRKLKSYCEELYNINNADCCGIEDYREELSNANVLIQKLISQKNNLEGELQEKNDRIAFLRQREQKGFHIIRTQEETERLLHEEIRKRLRAEEECSELAAKIEQMKADYETYKRGIEAEALQKDTQKIVIEEQKKKIDELELFIKNLEFDLDEQRVLTIKFQRATGELEMAIADLNRKHDDLTISESTFRDENSQLQKRVRDLMDANKEVTANYQAVKKNQDLKRSEFEALATELEEAKNACQMAIRQKKQLQNELNQLVKQRNELIERNKAMENLLSRKEKDISDLLTKVNDTINDYEQKLEKKEEQMWAMSLQMTEAVGRTQAPEPPKDQKGRTRVDIDPDFIDNIEKKWQSRERSLQTEVDRLGENMAAKEKQIEKLNGTIAELNKKQFQPRMERLRAIEKDIKNRMEEYALAEERMETGFLCPRDVQLFKHPMTLIPCGHTYCKPCIESIKEENYNVLACQVCSTPVEHVFRNEQLESVEEQFQRRKTLTLSFLEWIKLLKVYLPSDTDNRPSSQ
;
A
#
# COMPACT_ATOMS: atom_id res chain seq x y z
N MET A 1 -124.44 -34.00 3.33
CA MET A 1 -125.60 -33.91 2.41
C MET A 1 -126.84 -34.43 3.11
N LEU A 2 -128.03 -33.90 2.80
CA LEU A 2 -129.34 -34.34 3.31
C LEU A 2 -130.18 -34.88 2.10
N PRO A 3 -131.50 -35.17 2.16
CA PRO A 3 -131.94 -36.57 2.13
C PRO A 3 -133.12 -36.87 1.16
N SER A 4 -133.62 -38.11 1.19
CA SER A 4 -135.02 -38.46 0.86
C SER A 4 -135.51 -39.40 1.97
N VAL A 5 -136.50 -39.11 2.82
CA VAL A 5 -137.85 -38.54 2.62
C VAL A 5 -138.80 -39.52 1.91
N ILE A 6 -139.61 -40.23 2.71
CA ILE A 6 -140.89 -40.84 2.34
C ILE A 6 -141.89 -40.46 3.43
N THR A 7 -143.11 -40.07 3.06
CA THR A 7 -144.06 -39.42 3.97
C THR A 7 -145.50 -39.93 3.83
N SER A 8 -146.16 -40.12 4.99
CA SER A 8 -147.63 -40.28 5.13
C SER A 8 -148.23 -41.57 4.51
N LYS A 9 -149.51 -41.94 4.71
CA LYS A 9 -150.70 -41.22 5.22
C LYS A 9 -151.69 -42.22 5.87
N ALA A 10 -152.64 -41.74 6.68
CA ALA A 10 -153.65 -42.57 7.36
C ALA A 10 -155.06 -42.41 6.75
N SER A 11 -155.97 -43.38 6.99
CA SER A 11 -157.43 -43.23 6.78
C SER A 11 -158.23 -44.30 7.54
N ILE A 12 -159.14 -43.90 8.44
CA ILE A 12 -159.93 -44.71 9.40
C ILE A 12 -161.17 -43.87 9.85
N PRO A 13 -162.38 -44.40 10.15
CA PRO A 13 -163.07 -45.65 9.77
C PRO A 13 -164.46 -45.36 9.10
N LYS A 14 -165.36 -46.37 8.98
CA LYS A 14 -166.81 -46.18 9.24
C LYS A 14 -167.56 -47.48 9.59
N VAL A 15 -168.67 -47.34 10.32
CA VAL A 15 -169.56 -48.40 10.84
C VAL A 15 -170.96 -48.25 10.22
N GLY A 16 -171.71 -49.35 10.09
CA GLY A 16 -173.13 -49.34 9.75
C GLY A 16 -173.87 -50.57 10.28
N ALA A 17 -175.10 -50.40 10.77
CA ALA A 17 -175.96 -51.46 11.31
C ALA A 17 -177.44 -51.07 11.13
N ASN A 18 -178.36 -52.05 11.03
CA ASN A 18 -179.79 -51.89 11.36
C ASN A 18 -180.56 -53.22 11.32
N LEU A 19 -181.69 -53.30 12.06
CA LEU A 19 -182.63 -54.42 12.08
C LEU A 19 -184.10 -53.93 12.12
N LYS A 20 -185.05 -54.87 11.88
CA LYS A 20 -186.44 -54.66 11.39
C LYS A 20 -187.49 -54.21 12.43
N THR A 21 -188.65 -53.75 11.95
CA THR A 21 -189.96 -53.70 12.67
C THR A 21 -191.16 -53.97 11.74
N PRO A 22 -192.23 -54.69 12.18
CA PRO A 22 -193.52 -54.87 11.47
C PRO A 22 -194.73 -54.19 12.17
N ALA A 23 -195.97 -54.41 11.67
CA ALA A 23 -197.18 -53.58 11.94
C ALA A 23 -198.41 -54.33 12.58
N PRO A 24 -199.46 -53.63 13.09
CA PRO A 24 -200.53 -54.20 13.94
C PRO A 24 -201.94 -54.39 13.29
N PRO A 25 -202.90 -55.08 13.95
CA PRO A 25 -204.27 -55.38 13.46
C PRO A 25 -205.41 -54.45 13.98
N PRO A 26 -206.65 -54.53 13.44
CA PRO A 26 -207.75 -53.57 13.67
C PRO A 26 -208.81 -53.95 14.75
N GLN A 27 -209.75 -53.03 15.02
CA GLN A 27 -210.80 -53.09 16.06
C GLN A 27 -212.24 -53.29 15.53
N PRO A 28 -213.20 -53.79 16.35
CA PRO A 28 -214.64 -53.74 16.11
C PRO A 28 -215.33 -52.53 16.77
N THR A 29 -216.56 -52.21 16.34
CA THR A 29 -217.37 -51.06 16.83
C THR A 29 -218.68 -51.46 17.53
N GLU A 30 -219.49 -50.47 17.92
CA GLU A 30 -220.09 -50.40 19.27
C GLU A 30 -221.59 -50.76 19.34
N GLU A 31 -222.25 -51.04 18.21
CA GLU A 31 -223.72 -50.96 18.10
C GLU A 31 -224.49 -52.30 18.18
N GLN A 32 -223.90 -53.35 18.77
CA GLN A 32 -224.60 -54.61 19.09
C GLN A 32 -224.79 -54.85 20.59
N ILE A 33 -225.11 -53.75 21.27
CA ILE A 33 -225.59 -53.68 22.65
C ILE A 33 -227.07 -54.13 22.72
N MET A 34 -227.49 -54.74 23.83
CA MET A 34 -228.90 -55.09 24.17
C MET A 34 -229.68 -56.10 23.28
N LYS A 35 -229.26 -57.37 23.23
CA LYS A 35 -230.20 -58.54 23.23
C LYS A 35 -229.49 -59.85 23.57
N GLY A 36 -230.24 -60.82 24.10
CA GLY A 36 -229.67 -61.98 24.82
C GLY A 36 -229.10 -63.12 23.95
N GLY A 37 -228.27 -63.97 24.58
CA GLY A 37 -228.09 -65.38 24.21
C GLY A 37 -227.30 -65.75 22.95
N HIS A 38 -226.92 -64.79 22.08
CA HIS A 38 -226.31 -65.12 20.79
C HIS A 38 -224.81 -64.76 20.64
N ALA A 39 -224.34 -63.62 21.17
CA ALA A 39 -222.94 -63.20 21.02
C ALA A 39 -221.93 -64.17 21.67
N LEU A 40 -222.27 -64.67 22.87
CA LEU A 40 -221.47 -65.61 23.66
C LEU A 40 -221.12 -66.93 22.95
N ARG A 41 -221.86 -67.32 21.89
CA ARG A 41 -221.56 -68.55 21.13
C ARG A 41 -220.58 -68.35 19.96
N LYS A 42 -220.48 -67.16 19.37
CA LYS A 42 -219.44 -66.91 18.34
C LYS A 42 -218.08 -66.60 18.94
N LEU A 43 -218.03 -65.84 20.05
CA LEU A 43 -216.75 -65.56 20.72
C LEU A 43 -216.10 -66.84 21.26
N LYS A 44 -216.90 -67.77 21.84
CA LYS A 44 -216.42 -69.07 22.31
C LYS A 44 -215.78 -69.91 21.19
N SER A 45 -216.40 -69.96 20.01
CA SER A 45 -215.85 -70.71 18.86
C SER A 45 -214.51 -70.15 18.38
N TYR A 46 -214.37 -68.81 18.32
CA TYR A 46 -213.11 -68.18 17.91
C TYR A 46 -211.98 -68.38 18.94
N CYS A 47 -212.32 -68.35 20.23
CA CYS A 47 -211.38 -68.70 21.30
C CYS A 47 -210.98 -70.19 21.28
N GLU A 48 -211.89 -71.11 20.94
CA GLU A 48 -211.58 -72.54 20.84
C GLU A 48 -210.73 -72.88 19.58
N GLU A 49 -210.87 -72.15 18.47
CA GLU A 49 -209.95 -72.26 17.33
C GLU A 49 -208.55 -71.71 17.65
N LEU A 50 -208.44 -70.53 18.28
CA LEU A 50 -207.16 -69.99 18.75
C LEU A 50 -206.49 -70.92 19.79
N TYR A 51 -207.27 -71.54 20.69
CA TYR A 51 -206.77 -72.48 21.68
C TYR A 51 -206.21 -73.77 21.05
N ASN A 52 -206.77 -74.23 19.93
CA ASN A 52 -206.30 -75.44 19.27
C ASN A 52 -205.08 -75.21 18.36
N ILE A 53 -204.96 -74.05 17.71
CA ILE A 53 -203.73 -73.70 16.96
C ILE A 53 -202.56 -73.49 17.94
N ASN A 54 -202.79 -72.79 19.06
CA ASN A 54 -201.73 -72.49 20.03
C ASN A 54 -201.33 -73.69 20.93
N ASN A 55 -201.99 -74.86 20.78
CA ASN A 55 -201.63 -76.11 21.46
C ASN A 55 -201.00 -77.16 20.51
N ALA A 56 -200.83 -76.86 19.22
CA ALA A 56 -200.26 -77.79 18.25
C ALA A 56 -198.73 -77.67 18.07
N ASP A 57 -198.13 -76.57 18.54
CA ASP A 57 -196.83 -76.08 18.03
C ASP A 57 -195.79 -75.77 19.13
N CYS A 58 -195.86 -76.47 20.27
CA CYS A 58 -194.99 -76.24 21.45
C CYS A 58 -194.02 -77.40 21.78
N CYS A 59 -193.88 -78.40 20.90
CA CYS A 59 -193.01 -79.57 21.10
C CYS A 59 -191.59 -79.40 20.53
N GLY A 60 -191.05 -78.17 20.47
CA GLY A 60 -189.76 -77.88 19.80
C GLY A 60 -189.02 -76.61 20.27
N ILE A 61 -189.26 -76.17 21.52
CA ILE A 61 -188.72 -74.90 22.05
C ILE A 61 -187.52 -75.10 22.99
N GLU A 62 -187.29 -76.31 23.52
CA GLU A 62 -186.20 -76.55 24.48
C GLU A 62 -184.83 -76.70 23.81
N ASP A 63 -184.72 -77.38 22.66
CA ASP A 63 -183.46 -77.58 21.92
C ASP A 63 -182.79 -76.24 21.52
N TYR A 64 -183.57 -75.29 20.99
CA TYR A 64 -183.09 -73.96 20.61
C TYR A 64 -182.53 -73.14 21.77
N ARG A 65 -182.86 -73.49 23.02
CA ARG A 65 -182.37 -72.80 24.22
C ARG A 65 -180.94 -73.21 24.56
N GLU A 66 -180.53 -74.43 24.22
CA GLU A 66 -179.19 -74.95 24.48
C GLU A 66 -178.17 -74.47 23.43
N GLU A 67 -178.55 -74.45 22.14
CA GLU A 67 -177.70 -73.88 21.08
C GLU A 67 -177.34 -72.40 21.36
N LEU A 68 -178.31 -71.60 21.81
CA LEU A 68 -178.10 -70.19 22.13
C LEU A 68 -177.13 -69.98 23.31
N SER A 69 -177.08 -70.94 24.24
CA SER A 69 -176.11 -70.95 25.35
C SER A 69 -174.69 -71.23 24.83
N ASN A 70 -174.54 -72.29 24.03
CA ASN A 70 -173.26 -72.71 23.46
C ASN A 70 -172.63 -71.65 22.54
N ALA A 71 -173.43 -70.94 21.75
CA ALA A 71 -172.97 -69.83 20.91
C ALA A 71 -172.33 -68.68 21.74
N ASN A 72 -172.91 -68.33 22.88
CA ASN A 72 -172.39 -67.25 23.75
C ASN A 72 -171.04 -67.61 24.39
N VAL A 73 -170.86 -68.89 24.79
CA VAL A 73 -169.58 -69.38 25.32
C VAL A 73 -168.46 -69.28 24.28
N LEU A 74 -168.75 -69.59 23.01
CA LEU A 74 -167.77 -69.48 21.93
C LEU A 74 -167.35 -68.02 21.66
N ILE A 75 -168.31 -67.07 21.69
CA ILE A 75 -168.03 -65.64 21.51
C ILE A 75 -167.10 -65.10 22.60
N GLN A 76 -167.34 -65.44 23.89
CA GLN A 76 -166.44 -65.07 24.98
C GLN A 76 -165.02 -65.64 24.82
N LYS A 77 -164.91 -66.86 24.28
CA LYS A 77 -163.62 -67.51 24.01
C LYS A 77 -162.84 -66.82 22.87
N LEU A 78 -163.54 -66.31 21.84
CA LEU A 78 -162.93 -65.52 20.78
C LEU A 78 -162.51 -64.11 21.24
N ILE A 79 -163.30 -63.46 22.12
CA ILE A 79 -162.95 -62.16 22.71
C ILE A 79 -161.68 -62.25 23.56
N SER A 80 -161.56 -63.28 24.41
CA SER A 80 -160.35 -63.49 25.21
C SER A 80 -159.11 -63.81 24.35
N GLN A 81 -159.25 -64.61 23.28
CA GLN A 81 -158.17 -64.83 22.31
C GLN A 81 -157.74 -63.54 21.59
N LYS A 82 -158.69 -62.69 21.17
CA LYS A 82 -158.38 -61.38 20.57
C LYS A 82 -157.56 -60.51 21.53
N ASN A 83 -158.00 -60.38 22.77
CA ASN A 83 -157.35 -59.52 23.76
C ASN A 83 -155.93 -60.00 24.09
N ASN A 84 -155.70 -61.32 24.16
CA ASN A 84 -154.36 -61.89 24.33
C ASN A 84 -153.43 -61.54 23.14
N LEU A 85 -153.92 -61.69 21.91
CA LEU A 85 -153.14 -61.37 20.70
C LEU A 85 -152.83 -59.86 20.59
N GLU A 86 -153.74 -58.98 21.01
CA GLU A 86 -153.47 -57.54 21.10
C GLU A 86 -152.41 -57.22 22.16
N GLY A 87 -152.40 -57.94 23.29
CA GLY A 87 -151.35 -57.86 24.31
C GLY A 87 -149.98 -58.32 23.80
N GLU A 88 -149.90 -59.49 23.17
CA GLU A 88 -148.67 -60.00 22.55
C GLU A 88 -148.13 -59.04 21.47
N LEU A 89 -149.00 -58.47 20.63
CA LEU A 89 -148.61 -57.51 19.61
C LEU A 89 -148.01 -56.24 20.22
N GLN A 90 -148.61 -55.75 21.32
CA GLN A 90 -148.11 -54.58 22.04
C GLN A 90 -146.72 -54.85 22.67
N GLU A 91 -146.54 -55.98 23.35
CA GLU A 91 -145.23 -56.35 23.92
C GLU A 91 -144.14 -56.44 22.83
N LYS A 92 -144.49 -57.00 21.65
CA LYS A 92 -143.57 -57.06 20.49
C LYS A 92 -143.20 -55.66 19.97
N ASN A 93 -144.17 -54.74 19.91
CA ASN A 93 -143.93 -53.36 19.50
C ASN A 93 -143.01 -52.62 20.48
N ASP A 94 -143.26 -52.75 21.78
CA ASP A 94 -142.42 -52.14 22.82
C ASP A 94 -141.01 -52.73 22.83
N ARG A 95 -140.88 -54.05 22.56
CA ARG A 95 -139.58 -54.71 22.36
C ARG A 95 -138.82 -54.14 21.16
N ILE A 96 -139.50 -53.87 20.04
CA ILE A 96 -138.92 -53.24 18.84
C ILE A 96 -138.50 -51.79 19.13
N ALA A 97 -139.32 -51.03 19.88
CA ALA A 97 -138.98 -49.66 20.28
C ALA A 97 -137.73 -49.62 21.18
N PHE A 98 -137.63 -50.53 22.15
CA PHE A 98 -136.45 -50.66 23.01
C PHE A 98 -135.20 -51.04 22.22
N LEU A 99 -135.30 -52.00 21.29
CA LEU A 99 -134.17 -52.38 20.42
C LEU A 99 -133.69 -51.21 19.56
N ARG A 100 -134.60 -50.47 18.91
CA ARG A 100 -134.26 -49.27 18.14
C ARG A 100 -133.60 -48.18 18.99
N GLN A 101 -134.05 -47.98 20.23
CA GLN A 101 -133.40 -47.02 21.14
C GLN A 101 -131.99 -47.50 21.55
N ARG A 102 -131.80 -48.81 21.75
CA ARG A 102 -130.48 -49.41 22.02
C ARG A 102 -129.54 -49.28 20.82
N GLU A 103 -130.03 -49.51 19.61
CA GLU A 103 -129.28 -49.31 18.36
C GLU A 103 -128.87 -47.83 18.19
N GLN A 104 -129.80 -46.88 18.39
CA GLN A 104 -129.50 -45.44 18.34
C GLN A 104 -128.42 -45.03 19.36
N LYS A 105 -128.49 -45.56 20.59
CA LYS A 105 -127.43 -45.36 21.60
C LYS A 105 -126.10 -45.97 21.17
N GLY A 106 -126.12 -47.17 20.57
CA GLY A 106 -124.93 -47.80 19.98
C GLY A 106 -124.29 -46.96 18.88
N PHE A 107 -125.07 -46.50 17.90
CA PHE A 107 -124.62 -45.58 16.85
C PHE A 107 -124.06 -44.27 17.40
N HIS A 108 -124.65 -43.71 18.47
CA HIS A 108 -124.11 -42.52 19.12
C HIS A 108 -122.75 -42.79 19.76
N ILE A 109 -122.61 -43.90 20.51
CA ILE A 109 -121.35 -44.29 21.15
C ILE A 109 -120.26 -44.52 20.11
N ILE A 110 -120.54 -45.31 19.06
CA ILE A 110 -119.61 -45.58 17.95
C ILE A 110 -119.17 -44.27 17.30
N ARG A 111 -120.11 -43.39 16.95
CA ARG A 111 -119.79 -42.09 16.33
C ARG A 111 -118.94 -41.19 17.24
N THR A 112 -119.22 -41.16 18.55
CA THR A 112 -118.38 -40.40 19.50
C THR A 112 -117.00 -41.02 19.65
N GLN A 113 -116.88 -42.35 19.61
CA GLN A 113 -115.61 -43.05 19.62
C GLN A 113 -114.80 -42.72 18.36
N GLU A 114 -115.37 -42.89 17.16
CA GLU A 114 -114.78 -42.50 15.87
C GLU A 114 -114.35 -41.02 15.83
N GLU A 115 -115.05 -40.14 16.55
CA GLU A 115 -114.70 -38.72 16.67
C GLU A 115 -113.53 -38.48 17.63
N THR A 116 -113.52 -39.12 18.80
CA THR A 116 -112.35 -39.10 19.71
C THR A 116 -111.11 -39.74 19.11
N GLU A 117 -111.27 -40.84 18.35
CA GLU A 117 -110.17 -41.52 17.66
C GLU A 117 -109.61 -40.63 16.54
N ARG A 118 -110.46 -39.97 15.74
CA ARG A 118 -110.00 -39.00 14.72
C ARG A 118 -109.26 -37.82 15.34
N LEU A 119 -109.76 -37.26 16.45
CA LEU A 119 -109.08 -36.17 17.18
C LEU A 119 -107.74 -36.63 17.75
N LEU A 120 -107.67 -37.84 18.33
CA LEU A 120 -106.42 -38.44 18.82
C LEU A 120 -105.42 -38.67 17.67
N HIS A 121 -105.86 -39.18 16.52
CA HIS A 121 -105.01 -39.33 15.33
C HIS A 121 -104.57 -37.99 14.73
N GLU A 122 -105.33 -36.92 14.88
CA GLU A 122 -104.90 -35.57 14.49
C GLU A 122 -103.88 -34.98 15.47
N GLU A 123 -104.09 -35.17 16.77
CA GLU A 123 -103.17 -34.75 17.83
C GLU A 123 -101.83 -35.49 17.76
N ILE A 124 -101.84 -36.81 17.54
CA ILE A 124 -100.62 -37.59 17.28
C ILE A 124 -99.88 -37.04 16.04
N ARG A 125 -100.60 -36.72 14.95
CA ARG A 125 -100.00 -36.08 13.76
C ARG A 125 -99.57 -34.62 13.98
N LYS A 126 -100.00 -33.94 15.04
CA LYS A 126 -99.46 -32.63 15.44
C LYS A 126 -98.17 -32.82 16.24
N ARG A 127 -98.16 -33.77 17.18
CA ARG A 127 -96.97 -34.10 17.99
C ARG A 127 -95.82 -34.63 17.15
N LEU A 128 -96.06 -35.58 16.26
CA LEU A 128 -95.01 -36.11 15.37
C LEU A 128 -94.37 -34.99 14.53
N ARG A 129 -95.16 -34.05 13.99
CA ARG A 129 -94.61 -32.89 13.27
C ARG A 129 -93.85 -31.92 14.19
N ALA A 130 -94.32 -31.69 15.41
CA ALA A 130 -93.58 -30.90 16.38
C ALA A 130 -92.27 -31.59 16.82
N GLU A 131 -92.24 -32.93 16.88
CA GLU A 131 -91.05 -33.73 17.17
C GLU A 131 -90.06 -33.71 15.98
N GLU A 132 -90.55 -33.79 14.74
CA GLU A 132 -89.78 -33.57 13.50
C GLU A 132 -89.18 -32.15 13.46
N GLU A 133 -89.99 -31.11 13.70
CA GLU A 133 -89.54 -29.70 13.78
C GLU A 133 -88.51 -29.48 14.90
N CYS A 134 -88.72 -30.07 16.09
CA CYS A 134 -87.75 -30.00 17.19
C CYS A 134 -86.45 -30.72 16.85
N SER A 135 -86.52 -31.87 16.16
CA SER A 135 -85.35 -32.62 15.70
C SER A 135 -84.55 -31.84 14.66
N GLU A 136 -85.23 -31.23 13.68
CA GLU A 136 -84.60 -30.32 12.72
C GLU A 136 -83.94 -29.11 13.39
N LEU A 137 -84.60 -28.49 14.37
CA LEU A 137 -84.05 -27.34 15.09
C LEU A 137 -82.84 -27.74 15.96
N ALA A 138 -82.88 -28.90 16.61
CA ALA A 138 -81.74 -29.44 17.35
C ALA A 138 -80.55 -29.70 16.41
N ALA A 139 -80.77 -30.34 15.26
CA ALA A 139 -79.73 -30.58 14.25
C ALA A 139 -79.12 -29.26 13.73
N LYS A 140 -79.96 -28.24 13.45
CA LYS A 140 -79.50 -26.91 13.04
C LYS A 140 -78.68 -26.22 14.14
N ILE A 141 -79.04 -26.39 15.41
CA ILE A 141 -78.29 -25.84 16.56
C ILE A 141 -76.93 -26.52 16.71
N GLU A 142 -76.84 -27.86 16.61
CA GLU A 142 -75.54 -28.55 16.67
C GLU A 142 -74.64 -28.22 15.48
N GLN A 143 -75.20 -28.07 14.27
CA GLN A 143 -74.45 -27.58 13.11
C GLN A 143 -73.89 -26.17 13.36
N MET A 144 -74.71 -25.21 13.81
CA MET A 144 -74.26 -23.86 14.13
C MET A 144 -73.18 -23.82 15.23
N LYS A 145 -73.22 -24.73 16.22
CA LYS A 145 -72.15 -24.88 17.22
C LYS A 145 -70.85 -25.40 16.59
N ALA A 146 -70.93 -26.40 15.72
CA ALA A 146 -69.77 -26.96 15.03
C ALA A 146 -69.12 -25.93 14.08
N ASP A 147 -69.94 -25.14 13.39
CA ASP A 147 -69.49 -24.02 12.55
C ASP A 147 -68.84 -22.92 13.39
N TYR A 148 -69.45 -22.53 14.52
CA TYR A 148 -68.91 -21.53 15.45
C TYR A 148 -67.56 -21.95 16.05
N GLU A 149 -67.43 -23.18 16.56
CA GLU A 149 -66.15 -23.69 17.09
C GLU A 149 -65.11 -23.92 15.98
N THR A 150 -65.51 -24.01 14.71
CA THR A 150 -64.58 -24.00 13.57
C THR A 150 -64.11 -22.59 13.23
N TYR A 151 -65.02 -21.61 13.22
CA TYR A 151 -64.70 -20.20 13.02
C TYR A 151 -63.81 -19.63 14.13
N LYS A 152 -64.11 -19.96 15.39
CA LYS A 152 -63.31 -19.60 16.57
C LYS A 152 -61.88 -20.15 16.50
N ARG A 153 -61.69 -21.44 16.15
CA ARG A 153 -60.35 -22.01 15.90
C ARG A 153 -59.62 -21.32 14.73
N GLY A 154 -60.35 -20.84 13.73
CA GLY A 154 -59.81 -19.99 12.66
C GLY A 154 -59.24 -18.69 13.20
N ILE A 155 -60.00 -17.93 14.01
CA ILE A 155 -59.55 -16.69 14.66
C ILE A 155 -58.33 -16.94 15.57
N GLU A 156 -58.34 -18.03 16.35
CA GLU A 156 -57.23 -18.42 17.23
C GLU A 156 -55.95 -18.72 16.42
N ALA A 157 -56.08 -19.37 15.25
CA ALA A 157 -54.95 -19.62 14.34
C ALA A 157 -54.45 -18.33 13.65
N GLU A 158 -55.34 -17.45 13.19
CA GLU A 158 -54.98 -16.15 12.61
C GLU A 158 -54.26 -15.25 13.64
N ALA A 159 -54.70 -15.26 14.90
CA ALA A 159 -54.04 -14.54 15.99
C ALA A 159 -52.61 -15.06 16.23
N LEU A 160 -52.43 -16.38 16.30
CA LEU A 160 -51.10 -17.00 16.45
C LEU A 160 -50.18 -16.70 15.25
N GLN A 161 -50.71 -16.74 14.03
CA GLN A 161 -49.97 -16.37 12.82
C GLN A 161 -49.55 -14.89 12.86
N LYS A 162 -50.45 -14.00 13.26
CA LYS A 162 -50.19 -12.56 13.40
C LYS A 162 -49.12 -12.26 14.45
N ASP A 163 -49.12 -12.97 15.58
CA ASP A 163 -48.10 -12.81 16.61
C ASP A 163 -46.75 -13.38 16.18
N THR A 164 -46.74 -14.49 15.42
CA THR A 164 -45.53 -15.02 14.77
C THR A 164 -44.95 -13.99 13.79
N GLN A 165 -45.80 -13.35 12.98
CA GLN A 165 -45.39 -12.29 12.05
C GLN A 165 -44.82 -11.06 12.77
N LYS A 166 -45.37 -10.65 13.92
CA LYS A 166 -44.80 -9.55 14.74
C LYS A 166 -43.36 -9.87 15.17
N ILE A 167 -43.10 -11.10 15.62
CA ILE A 167 -41.77 -11.53 16.06
C ILE A 167 -40.77 -11.43 14.90
N VAL A 168 -41.11 -11.99 13.73
CA VAL A 168 -40.27 -11.92 12.53
C VAL A 168 -40.00 -10.48 12.08
N ILE A 169 -41.01 -9.60 12.14
CA ILE A 169 -40.84 -8.16 11.83
C ILE A 169 -39.87 -7.49 12.83
N GLU A 170 -39.95 -7.83 14.12
CA GLU A 170 -39.08 -7.24 15.15
C GLU A 170 -37.63 -7.75 15.07
N GLU A 171 -37.44 -9.01 14.65
CA GLU A 171 -36.11 -9.56 14.32
C GLU A 171 -35.53 -8.90 13.06
N GLN A 172 -36.35 -8.67 12.03
CA GLN A 172 -35.94 -7.96 10.81
C GLN A 172 -35.54 -6.51 11.08
N LYS A 173 -36.26 -5.78 11.95
CA LYS A 173 -35.86 -4.42 12.39
C LYS A 173 -34.47 -4.42 13.02
N LYS A 174 -34.22 -5.29 14.02
CA LYS A 174 -32.91 -5.40 14.69
C LYS A 174 -31.79 -5.70 13.69
N LYS A 175 -32.07 -6.56 12.69
CA LYS A 175 -31.11 -6.87 11.62
C LYS A 175 -30.85 -5.67 10.70
N ILE A 176 -31.84 -4.80 10.47
CA ILE A 176 -31.67 -3.52 9.76
C ILE A 176 -30.84 -2.55 10.62
N ASP A 177 -31.16 -2.37 11.90
CA ASP A 177 -30.44 -1.50 12.83
C ASP A 177 -28.94 -1.87 12.92
N GLU A 178 -28.64 -3.18 13.01
CA GLU A 178 -27.28 -3.73 12.96
C GLU A 178 -26.56 -3.42 11.62
N LEU A 179 -27.26 -3.51 10.50
CA LEU A 179 -26.70 -3.24 9.17
C LEU A 179 -26.49 -1.73 8.94
N GLU A 180 -27.39 -0.86 9.44
CA GLU A 180 -27.18 0.58 9.42
C GLU A 180 -25.96 1.01 10.24
N LEU A 181 -25.76 0.42 11.41
CA LEU A 181 -24.58 0.68 12.24
C LEU A 181 -23.30 0.20 11.53
N PHE A 182 -23.35 -0.97 10.89
CA PHE A 182 -22.24 -1.50 10.10
C PHE A 182 -21.90 -0.61 8.89
N ILE A 183 -22.90 -0.08 8.19
CA ILE A 183 -22.70 0.89 7.10
C ILE A 183 -22.03 2.17 7.60
N LYS A 184 -22.50 2.75 8.71
CA LYS A 184 -21.92 3.97 9.31
C LYS A 184 -20.45 3.79 9.70
N ASN A 185 -20.06 2.60 10.16
CA ASN A 185 -18.67 2.27 10.44
C ASN A 185 -17.83 2.18 9.15
N LEU A 186 -18.34 1.52 8.11
CA LEU A 186 -17.66 1.44 6.81
C LEU A 186 -17.53 2.81 6.13
N GLU A 187 -18.50 3.72 6.31
CA GLU A 187 -18.41 5.10 5.82
C GLU A 187 -17.27 5.87 6.53
N PHE A 188 -17.13 5.70 7.85
CA PHE A 188 -16.02 6.26 8.63
C PHE A 188 -14.66 5.71 8.19
N ASP A 189 -14.51 4.38 8.05
CA ASP A 189 -13.29 3.74 7.58
C ASP A 189 -12.89 4.26 6.18
N LEU A 190 -13.87 4.44 5.29
CA LEU A 190 -13.67 4.93 3.93
C LEU A 190 -13.24 6.42 3.92
N ASP A 191 -13.77 7.25 4.81
CA ASP A 191 -13.31 8.63 5.01
C ASP A 191 -11.90 8.70 5.64
N GLU A 192 -11.51 7.79 6.53
CA GLU A 192 -10.11 7.68 6.97
C GLU A 192 -9.18 7.35 5.79
N GLN A 193 -9.55 6.38 4.94
CA GLN A 193 -8.77 6.04 3.74
C GLN A 193 -8.70 7.20 2.73
N ARG A 194 -9.75 8.02 2.59
CA ARG A 194 -9.71 9.27 1.80
C ARG A 194 -8.71 10.27 2.39
N VAL A 195 -8.71 10.47 3.72
CA VAL A 195 -7.75 11.36 4.41
C VAL A 195 -6.31 10.86 4.26
N LEU A 196 -6.07 9.54 4.39
CA LEU A 196 -4.76 8.94 4.14
C LEU A 196 -4.31 9.13 2.69
N THR A 197 -5.20 8.93 1.71
CA THR A 197 -4.92 9.16 0.29
C THR A 197 -4.48 10.60 0.02
N ILE A 198 -5.18 11.59 0.60
CA ILE A 198 -4.81 13.01 0.48
C ILE A 198 -3.45 13.32 1.15
N LYS A 199 -3.15 12.70 2.30
CA LYS A 199 -1.82 12.83 2.94
C LYS A 199 -0.71 12.28 2.04
N PHE A 200 -0.89 11.09 1.45
CA PHE A 200 0.09 10.51 0.53
C PHE A 200 0.25 11.36 -0.75
N GLN A 201 -0.83 11.87 -1.34
CA GLN A 201 -0.75 12.76 -2.51
C GLN A 201 0.08 14.03 -2.24
N ARG A 202 -0.05 14.63 -1.05
CA ARG A 202 0.77 15.79 -0.64
C ARG A 202 2.25 15.41 -0.51
N ALA A 203 2.55 14.31 0.19
CA ALA A 203 3.92 13.83 0.35
C ALA A 203 4.58 13.47 -1.00
N THR A 204 3.83 12.90 -1.95
CA THR A 204 4.30 12.67 -3.33
C THR A 204 4.62 13.99 -4.03
N GLY A 205 3.73 14.99 -3.96
CA GLY A 205 3.98 16.31 -4.58
C GLY A 205 5.18 17.05 -3.98
N GLU A 206 5.38 16.94 -2.66
CA GLU A 206 6.56 17.47 -1.97
C GLU A 206 7.86 16.79 -2.44
N LEU A 207 7.83 15.47 -2.64
CA LEU A 207 8.96 14.71 -3.20
C LEU A 207 9.21 15.03 -4.68
N GLU A 208 8.17 15.20 -5.50
CA GLU A 208 8.28 15.62 -6.90
C GLU A 208 8.91 17.01 -7.03
N MET A 209 8.53 17.97 -6.18
CA MET A 209 9.17 19.28 -6.09
C MET A 209 10.64 19.17 -5.66
N ALA A 210 10.95 18.35 -4.65
CA ALA A 210 12.33 18.12 -4.21
C ALA A 210 13.21 17.50 -5.30
N ILE A 211 12.67 16.56 -6.09
CA ILE A 211 13.35 15.97 -7.26
C ILE A 211 13.57 17.02 -8.35
N ALA A 212 12.59 17.89 -8.64
CA ALA A 212 12.75 18.96 -9.62
C ALA A 212 13.85 19.96 -9.22
N ASP A 213 13.94 20.33 -7.94
CA ASP A 213 15.00 21.22 -7.42
C ASP A 213 16.38 20.55 -7.31
N LEU A 214 16.44 19.22 -7.14
CA LEU A 214 17.69 18.47 -7.25
C LEU A 214 18.18 18.37 -8.70
N ASN A 215 17.27 18.18 -9.66
CA ASN A 215 17.61 18.16 -11.08
C ASN A 215 18.15 19.51 -11.55
N ARG A 216 17.49 20.63 -11.18
CA ARG A 216 18.01 21.99 -11.44
C ARG A 216 19.44 22.19 -10.96
N LYS A 217 19.73 21.78 -9.71
CA LYS A 217 21.08 21.85 -9.12
C LYS A 217 22.08 20.93 -9.84
N HIS A 218 21.63 19.80 -10.39
CA HIS A 218 22.47 18.94 -11.20
C HIS A 218 22.81 19.56 -12.56
N ASP A 219 21.83 20.22 -13.21
CA ASP A 219 22.04 20.97 -14.45
C ASP A 219 23.03 22.14 -14.23
N ASP A 220 22.82 22.94 -13.18
CA ASP A 220 23.71 24.04 -12.77
C ASP A 220 25.16 23.55 -12.54
N LEU A 221 25.32 22.44 -11.80
CA LEU A 221 26.63 21.82 -11.56
C LEU A 221 27.27 21.28 -12.85
N THR A 222 26.47 20.74 -13.77
CA THR A 222 26.96 20.23 -15.06
C THR A 222 27.45 21.36 -15.97
N ILE A 223 26.75 22.49 -16.00
CA ILE A 223 27.18 23.72 -16.69
C ILE A 223 28.48 24.25 -16.06
N SER A 224 28.58 24.26 -14.73
CA SER A 224 29.80 24.67 -14.03
C SER A 224 30.98 23.72 -14.32
N GLU A 225 30.76 22.41 -14.38
CA GLU A 225 31.81 21.44 -14.70
C GLU A 225 32.33 21.63 -16.14
N SER A 226 31.43 21.83 -17.10
CA SER A 226 31.80 22.15 -18.49
C SER A 226 32.64 23.43 -18.57
N THR A 227 32.24 24.47 -17.83
CA THR A 227 32.97 25.75 -17.76
C THR A 227 34.39 25.56 -17.25
N PHE A 228 34.57 24.86 -16.11
CA PHE A 228 35.91 24.56 -15.59
C PHE A 228 36.74 23.66 -16.50
N ARG A 229 36.09 22.75 -17.25
CA ARG A 229 36.75 21.88 -18.23
C ARG A 229 37.32 22.70 -19.40
N ASP A 230 36.56 23.68 -19.89
CA ASP A 230 36.99 24.61 -20.95
C ASP A 230 38.08 25.59 -20.46
N GLU A 231 37.96 26.13 -19.25
CA GLU A 231 39.02 26.94 -18.63
C GLU A 231 40.33 26.17 -18.48
N ASN A 232 40.27 24.93 -17.99
CA ASN A 232 41.44 24.05 -17.86
C ASN A 232 42.06 23.75 -19.25
N SER A 233 41.23 23.49 -20.27
CA SER A 233 41.68 23.33 -21.66
C SER A 233 42.41 24.58 -22.19
N GLN A 234 41.87 25.78 -21.92
CA GLN A 234 42.52 27.05 -22.27
C GLN A 234 43.84 27.25 -21.52
N LEU A 235 43.91 26.94 -20.23
CA LEU A 235 45.15 27.03 -19.43
C LEU A 235 46.21 26.04 -19.95
N GLN A 236 45.83 24.80 -20.25
CA GLN A 236 46.73 23.81 -20.87
C GLN A 236 47.20 24.22 -22.26
N LYS A 237 46.41 25.01 -23.01
CA LYS A 237 46.89 25.65 -24.25
C LYS A 237 47.93 26.73 -23.93
N ARG A 238 47.60 27.72 -23.07
CA ARG A 238 48.52 28.81 -22.69
C ARG A 238 49.85 28.29 -22.14
N VAL A 239 49.85 27.21 -21.36
CA VAL A 239 51.08 26.57 -20.86
C VAL A 239 51.94 26.00 -22.00
N ARG A 240 51.33 25.35 -23.00
CA ARG A 240 52.05 24.88 -24.20
C ARG A 240 52.61 26.05 -25.01
N ASP A 241 51.79 27.06 -25.28
CA ASP A 241 52.19 28.27 -26.01
C ASP A 241 53.41 28.96 -25.32
N LEU A 242 53.40 29.04 -23.98
CA LEU A 242 54.53 29.56 -23.18
C LEU A 242 55.76 28.64 -23.17
N MET A 243 55.58 27.32 -23.16
CA MET A 243 56.69 26.37 -23.27
C MET A 243 57.39 26.46 -24.64
N ASP A 244 56.63 26.65 -25.71
CA ASP A 244 57.17 26.79 -27.07
C ASP A 244 57.87 28.14 -27.26
N ALA A 245 57.31 29.24 -26.74
CA ALA A 245 58.00 30.53 -26.68
C ALA A 245 59.32 30.45 -25.87
N ASN A 246 59.35 29.68 -24.78
CA ASN A 246 60.57 29.48 -23.98
C ASN A 246 61.63 28.64 -24.74
N LYS A 247 61.21 27.63 -25.52
CA LYS A 247 62.12 26.91 -26.44
C LYS A 247 62.71 27.87 -27.49
N GLU A 248 61.90 28.75 -28.05
CA GLU A 248 62.35 29.75 -29.04
C GLU A 248 63.36 30.73 -28.43
N VAL A 249 63.05 31.32 -27.26
CA VAL A 249 63.98 32.19 -26.51
C VAL A 249 65.28 31.45 -26.17
N THR A 250 65.20 30.17 -25.79
CA THR A 250 66.38 29.33 -25.52
C THR A 250 67.22 29.10 -26.78
N ALA A 251 66.59 28.85 -27.93
CA ALA A 251 67.28 28.68 -29.20
C ALA A 251 67.93 29.99 -29.68
N ASN A 252 67.22 31.11 -29.55
CA ASN A 252 67.72 32.46 -29.85
C ASN A 252 68.91 32.81 -28.95
N TYR A 253 68.85 32.50 -27.65
CA TYR A 253 69.99 32.66 -26.73
C TYR A 253 71.19 31.81 -27.13
N GLN A 254 70.99 30.54 -27.54
CA GLN A 254 72.08 29.71 -28.06
C GLN A 254 72.68 30.25 -29.36
N ALA A 255 71.87 30.83 -30.25
CA ALA A 255 72.35 31.47 -31.48
C ALA A 255 73.16 32.74 -31.19
N VAL A 256 72.66 33.61 -30.29
CA VAL A 256 73.38 34.79 -29.81
C VAL A 256 74.70 34.40 -29.14
N LYS A 257 74.70 33.38 -28.28
CA LYS A 257 75.93 32.87 -27.66
C LYS A 257 76.93 32.38 -28.70
N LYS A 258 76.51 31.57 -29.67
CA LYS A 258 77.41 31.10 -30.76
C LYS A 258 78.00 32.27 -31.56
N ASN A 259 77.22 33.31 -31.82
CA ASN A 259 77.69 34.53 -32.48
C ASN A 259 78.70 35.29 -31.58
N GLN A 260 78.43 35.42 -30.28
CA GLN A 260 79.36 36.04 -29.33
C GLN A 260 80.68 35.27 -29.18
N ASP A 261 80.62 33.93 -29.12
CA ASP A 261 81.82 33.09 -29.04
C ASP A 261 82.61 33.13 -30.37
N LEU A 262 81.93 33.18 -31.53
CA LEU A 262 82.57 33.44 -32.83
C LEU A 262 83.25 34.82 -32.85
N LYS A 263 82.56 35.90 -32.42
CA LYS A 263 83.16 37.24 -32.33
C LYS A 263 84.31 37.31 -31.34
N ARG A 264 84.29 36.54 -30.24
CA ARG A 264 85.47 36.40 -29.38
C ARG A 264 86.65 35.80 -30.15
N SER A 265 86.44 34.72 -30.91
CA SER A 265 87.51 34.11 -31.71
C SER A 265 88.02 35.03 -32.84
N GLU A 266 87.16 35.85 -33.46
CA GLU A 266 87.57 36.89 -34.41
C GLU A 266 88.44 37.97 -33.73
N PHE A 267 88.05 38.44 -32.55
CA PHE A 267 88.85 39.41 -31.79
C PHE A 267 90.17 38.82 -31.26
N GLU A 268 90.20 37.55 -30.87
CA GLU A 268 91.43 36.85 -30.48
C GLU A 268 92.39 36.70 -31.66
N ALA A 269 91.88 36.35 -32.85
CA ALA A 269 92.67 36.31 -34.09
C ALA A 269 93.23 37.70 -34.47
N LEU A 270 92.39 38.74 -34.46
CA LEU A 270 92.83 40.12 -34.72
C LEU A 270 93.83 40.63 -33.67
N ALA A 271 93.73 40.19 -32.42
CA ALA A 271 94.71 40.49 -31.38
C ALA A 271 96.06 39.80 -31.63
N THR A 272 96.06 38.55 -32.12
CA THR A 272 97.31 37.88 -32.54
C THR A 272 97.93 38.54 -33.77
N GLU A 273 97.14 38.87 -34.80
CA GLU A 273 97.63 39.61 -35.99
C GLU A 273 98.22 40.97 -35.61
N LEU A 274 97.59 41.70 -34.68
CA LEU A 274 98.08 42.98 -34.17
C LEU A 274 99.40 42.84 -33.41
N GLU A 275 99.54 41.80 -32.58
CA GLU A 275 100.79 41.54 -31.85
C GLU A 275 101.91 41.06 -32.79
N GLU A 276 101.60 40.26 -33.83
CA GLU A 276 102.55 39.90 -34.89
C GLU A 276 103.00 41.13 -35.68
N ALA A 277 102.07 42.00 -36.11
CA ALA A 277 102.39 43.25 -36.79
C ALA A 277 103.23 44.19 -35.91
N LYS A 278 102.92 44.28 -34.62
CA LYS A 278 103.69 45.01 -33.60
C LYS A 278 105.11 44.45 -33.43
N ASN A 279 105.27 43.12 -33.45
CA ASN A 279 106.59 42.48 -33.40
C ASN A 279 107.38 42.69 -34.70
N ALA A 280 106.73 42.60 -35.87
CA ALA A 280 107.33 42.92 -37.16
C ALA A 280 107.80 44.39 -37.22
N CYS A 281 106.99 45.34 -36.75
CA CYS A 281 107.39 46.75 -36.60
C CYS A 281 108.57 46.91 -35.63
N GLN A 282 108.60 46.21 -34.50
CA GLN A 282 109.76 46.22 -33.60
C GLN A 282 111.03 45.67 -34.27
N MET A 283 110.92 44.60 -35.06
CA MET A 283 112.05 44.05 -35.82
C MET A 283 112.55 45.04 -36.88
N ALA A 284 111.64 45.67 -37.63
CA ALA A 284 111.98 46.72 -38.59
C ALA A 284 112.64 47.94 -37.92
N ILE A 285 112.21 48.33 -36.72
CA ILE A 285 112.84 49.40 -35.93
C ILE A 285 114.25 48.98 -35.46
N ARG A 286 114.45 47.72 -35.06
CA ARG A 286 115.79 47.19 -34.71
C ARG A 286 116.72 47.16 -35.93
N GLN A 287 116.24 46.67 -37.08
CA GLN A 287 116.98 46.68 -38.35
C GLN A 287 117.33 48.11 -38.79
N LYS A 288 116.39 49.06 -38.71
CA LYS A 288 116.65 50.48 -39.01
C LYS A 288 117.73 51.06 -38.09
N LYS A 289 117.73 50.73 -36.79
CA LYS A 289 118.79 51.16 -35.85
C LYS A 289 120.14 50.52 -36.19
N GLN A 290 120.17 49.25 -36.59
CA GLN A 290 121.39 48.58 -37.05
C GLN A 290 121.95 49.25 -38.31
N LEU A 291 121.13 49.41 -39.37
CA LEU A 291 121.52 50.08 -40.61
C LEU A 291 121.96 51.54 -40.37
N GLN A 292 121.35 52.26 -39.43
CA GLN A 292 121.78 53.59 -39.02
C GLN A 292 123.16 53.56 -38.34
N ASN A 293 123.45 52.55 -37.51
CA ASN A 293 124.77 52.39 -36.89
C ASN A 293 125.84 52.00 -37.92
N GLU A 294 125.52 51.12 -38.86
CA GLU A 294 126.40 50.74 -39.99
C GLU A 294 126.68 51.96 -40.89
N LEU A 295 125.66 52.75 -41.24
CA LEU A 295 125.82 54.02 -41.95
C LEU A 295 126.71 55.00 -41.18
N ASN A 296 126.51 55.14 -39.87
CA ASN A 296 127.35 56.00 -39.03
C ASN A 296 128.81 55.51 -38.97
N GLN A 297 129.05 54.20 -38.97
CA GLN A 297 130.39 53.61 -39.06
C GLN A 297 131.03 53.87 -40.42
N LEU A 298 130.28 53.69 -41.52
CA LEU A 298 130.75 53.97 -42.88
C LEU A 298 131.06 55.46 -43.08
N VAL A 299 130.25 56.37 -42.50
CA VAL A 299 130.54 57.82 -42.48
C VAL A 299 131.81 58.11 -41.67
N LYS A 300 132.04 57.43 -40.54
CA LYS A 300 133.28 57.57 -39.76
C LYS A 300 134.50 57.06 -40.55
N GLN A 301 134.41 55.89 -41.18
CA GLN A 301 135.47 55.34 -42.04
C GLN A 301 135.74 56.25 -43.25
N ARG A 302 134.70 56.79 -43.90
CA ARG A 302 134.84 57.80 -44.97
C ARG A 302 135.60 59.03 -44.48
N ASN A 303 135.28 59.54 -43.29
CA ASN A 303 135.96 60.71 -42.74
C ASN A 303 137.42 60.39 -42.37
N GLU A 304 137.70 59.21 -41.81
CA GLU A 304 139.08 58.74 -41.58
C GLU A 304 139.88 58.57 -42.87
N LEU A 305 139.24 58.13 -43.96
CA LEU A 305 139.85 58.06 -45.29
C LEU A 305 140.06 59.46 -45.90
N ILE A 306 139.16 60.41 -45.68
CA ILE A 306 139.33 61.81 -46.11
C ILE A 306 140.50 62.46 -45.36
N GLU A 307 140.63 62.28 -44.04
CA GLU A 307 141.78 62.80 -43.30
C GLU A 307 143.09 62.08 -43.66
N ARG A 308 143.05 60.77 -43.98
CA ARG A 308 144.21 60.10 -44.60
C ARG A 308 144.53 60.67 -45.98
N ASN A 309 143.55 61.00 -46.81
CA ASN A 309 143.79 61.57 -48.13
C ASN A 309 144.40 62.97 -48.02
N LYS A 310 143.87 63.83 -47.14
CA LYS A 310 144.50 65.11 -46.79
C LYS A 310 145.92 64.93 -46.25
N ALA A 311 146.17 63.92 -45.41
CA ALA A 311 147.52 63.65 -44.91
C ALA A 311 148.47 63.21 -46.04
N MET A 312 147.98 62.40 -46.98
CA MET A 312 148.70 62.01 -48.19
C MET A 312 148.93 63.19 -49.14
N GLU A 313 147.96 64.06 -49.36
CA GLU A 313 148.06 65.31 -50.14
C GLU A 313 149.07 66.27 -49.51
N ASN A 314 149.04 66.44 -48.18
CA ASN A 314 150.04 67.25 -47.45
C ASN A 314 151.44 66.63 -47.53
N LEU A 315 151.55 65.30 -47.52
CA LEU A 315 152.84 64.60 -47.64
C LEU A 315 153.35 64.62 -49.08
N LEU A 316 152.48 64.53 -50.07
CA LEU A 316 152.76 64.76 -51.49
C LEU A 316 153.22 66.20 -51.70
N SER A 317 152.49 67.21 -51.23
CA SER A 317 152.90 68.62 -51.35
C SER A 317 154.26 68.91 -50.67
N ARG A 318 154.54 68.27 -49.52
CA ARG A 318 155.88 68.28 -48.92
C ARG A 318 156.92 67.59 -49.80
N LYS A 319 156.58 66.47 -50.46
CA LYS A 319 157.49 65.75 -51.36
C LYS A 319 157.69 66.45 -52.70
N GLU A 320 156.69 67.12 -53.24
CA GLU A 320 156.78 68.01 -54.39
C GLU A 320 157.68 69.21 -54.06
N LYS A 321 157.57 69.75 -52.85
CA LYS A 321 158.53 70.74 -52.35
C LYS A 321 159.93 70.15 -52.15
N ASP A 322 160.08 69.01 -51.49
CA ASP A 322 161.39 68.33 -51.35
C ASP A 322 162.01 68.06 -52.72
N ILE A 323 161.21 67.66 -53.72
CA ILE A 323 161.62 67.43 -55.11
C ILE A 323 161.95 68.76 -55.81
N SER A 324 161.26 69.86 -55.51
CA SER A 324 161.59 71.19 -56.06
C SER A 324 162.88 71.76 -55.45
N ASP A 325 163.05 71.60 -54.14
CA ASP A 325 164.27 71.97 -53.40
C ASP A 325 165.45 71.06 -53.82
N LEU A 326 165.19 69.79 -54.13
CA LEU A 326 166.17 68.86 -54.71
C LEU A 326 166.44 69.15 -56.19
N LEU A 327 165.46 69.52 -57.02
CA LEU A 327 165.68 69.94 -58.41
C LEU A 327 166.45 71.25 -58.49
N THR A 328 166.24 72.16 -57.54
CA THR A 328 167.06 73.37 -57.37
C THR A 328 168.50 72.97 -57.03
N LYS A 329 168.70 72.17 -55.97
CA LYS A 329 170.04 71.66 -55.60
C LYS A 329 170.70 70.79 -56.68
N VAL A 330 169.93 70.06 -57.48
CA VAL A 330 170.41 69.24 -58.59
C VAL A 330 170.75 70.12 -59.79
N ASN A 331 170.05 71.23 -60.05
CA ASN A 331 170.50 72.22 -61.02
C ASN A 331 171.75 72.95 -60.53
N ASP A 332 171.83 73.31 -59.24
CA ASP A 332 173.03 73.90 -58.63
C ASP A 332 174.23 72.94 -58.71
N THR A 333 174.02 71.65 -58.40
CA THR A 333 175.07 70.63 -58.57
C THR A 333 175.31 70.22 -60.00
N ILE A 334 174.36 70.31 -60.94
CA ILE A 334 174.62 70.11 -62.37
C ILE A 334 175.51 71.24 -62.88
N ASN A 335 175.23 72.50 -62.56
CA ASN A 335 176.08 73.64 -62.93
C ASN A 335 177.50 73.53 -62.32
N ASP A 336 177.59 73.09 -61.06
CA ASP A 336 178.86 72.78 -60.37
C ASP A 336 179.54 71.47 -60.87
N TYR A 337 178.79 70.54 -61.45
CA TYR A 337 179.31 69.31 -62.08
C TYR A 337 179.65 69.48 -63.55
N GLU A 338 179.02 70.37 -64.31
CA GLU A 338 179.41 70.73 -65.69
C GLU A 338 180.82 71.34 -65.66
N GLN A 339 181.08 72.26 -64.70
CA GLN A 339 182.41 72.81 -64.39
C GLN A 339 183.44 71.77 -63.86
N LYS A 340 183.02 70.53 -63.60
CA LYS A 340 183.86 69.41 -63.13
C LYS A 340 183.90 68.22 -64.09
N LEU A 341 182.92 68.06 -64.98
CA LEU A 341 182.90 67.11 -66.10
C LEU A 341 183.87 67.54 -67.19
N GLU A 342 183.96 68.84 -67.46
CA GLU A 342 185.07 69.44 -68.23
C GLU A 342 186.47 69.09 -67.64
N LYS A 343 186.53 68.65 -66.37
CA LYS A 343 187.75 68.18 -65.67
C LYS A 343 187.72 66.67 -65.31
N LYS A 344 186.74 65.91 -65.81
CA LYS A 344 186.53 64.49 -65.49
C LYS A 344 186.16 63.59 -66.67
N GLU A 345 185.81 64.13 -67.83
CA GLU A 345 185.74 63.34 -69.06
C GLU A 345 187.15 62.85 -69.50
N GLU A 346 188.21 63.56 -69.09
CA GLU A 346 189.59 63.04 -69.11
C GLU A 346 189.83 61.83 -68.18
N GLN A 347 188.88 61.48 -67.30
CA GLN A 347 188.98 60.41 -66.31
C GLN A 347 187.85 59.36 -66.42
N MET A 348 187.48 59.04 -67.65
CA MET A 348 187.50 57.66 -68.18
C MET A 348 187.03 56.45 -67.30
N TRP A 349 186.04 55.71 -67.81
CA TRP A 349 186.20 54.28 -68.20
C TRP A 349 186.12 53.13 -67.13
N ALA A 350 184.93 52.84 -66.53
CA ALA A 350 184.44 51.53 -65.93
C ALA A 350 183.00 51.67 -65.29
N MET A 351 181.89 50.89 -65.48
CA MET A 351 181.43 49.46 -65.18
C MET A 351 180.85 49.20 -63.74
N SER A 352 179.87 48.31 -63.34
CA SER A 352 178.76 47.41 -63.89
C SER A 352 178.14 46.53 -62.70
N LEU A 353 176.96 45.84 -62.57
CA LEU A 353 175.50 45.82 -63.02
C LEU A 353 174.67 44.68 -62.26
N GLN A 354 173.30 44.51 -62.44
CA GLN A 354 172.36 43.35 -62.07
C GLN A 354 171.65 43.30 -60.64
N MET A 355 170.61 42.51 -60.19
CA MET A 355 169.36 41.73 -60.60
C MET A 355 168.64 41.09 -59.32
N THR A 356 167.50 40.34 -59.18
CA THR A 356 166.06 40.26 -59.71
C THR A 356 165.15 39.16 -58.99
N GLU A 357 163.79 39.33 -58.87
CA GLU A 357 162.65 38.33 -58.56
C GLU A 357 162.47 37.60 -57.16
N ALA A 358 161.42 36.83 -56.70
CA ALA A 358 159.99 36.39 -57.01
C ALA A 358 159.35 35.56 -55.78
N VAL A 359 158.17 34.85 -55.64
CA VAL A 359 156.67 34.88 -55.94
C VAL A 359 155.90 33.71 -55.14
N GLY A 360 154.55 33.69 -54.89
CA GLY A 360 153.79 32.55 -54.21
C GLY A 360 152.21 32.56 -54.07
N ARG A 361 151.49 31.46 -53.60
CA ARG A 361 149.96 31.26 -53.56
C ARG A 361 149.28 30.14 -52.60
N THR A 362 147.96 30.26 -52.24
CA THR A 362 146.74 29.29 -52.12
C THR A 362 146.31 28.22 -50.98
N GLN A 363 144.98 28.18 -50.59
CA GLN A 363 143.93 27.11 -50.18
C GLN A 363 143.75 26.36 -48.75
N ALA A 364 142.76 25.41 -48.50
CA ALA A 364 142.03 25.07 -47.16
C ALA A 364 141.42 23.58 -46.83
N PRO A 365 140.67 23.25 -45.67
CA PRO A 365 140.39 21.86 -45.03
C PRO A 365 138.91 21.32 -44.62
N GLU A 366 138.69 20.16 -43.87
CA GLU A 366 137.35 19.41 -43.61
C GLU A 366 136.89 18.69 -42.19
N PRO A 367 136.64 17.33 -41.91
CA PRO A 367 135.56 16.69 -40.98
C PRO A 367 136.01 15.81 -39.71
N PRO A 368 135.37 14.74 -39.03
CA PRO A 368 134.05 13.95 -38.90
C PRO A 368 133.53 13.66 -37.38
N LYS A 369 132.89 12.61 -36.70
CA LYS A 369 132.14 11.24 -36.74
C LYS A 369 131.54 10.85 -35.28
N ASP A 370 130.97 9.72 -34.68
CA ASP A 370 130.28 8.33 -34.79
C ASP A 370 129.78 7.80 -33.33
N GLN A 371 129.17 6.64 -32.84
CA GLN A 371 128.30 5.43 -33.21
C GLN A 371 127.59 4.60 -31.98
N LYS A 372 127.17 3.26 -32.04
CA LYS A 372 126.21 2.43 -31.12
C LYS A 372 126.21 0.82 -31.26
N GLY A 373 125.58 -0.21 -30.55
CA GLY A 373 124.82 -0.57 -29.27
C GLY A 373 123.88 -1.92 -29.26
N ARG A 374 123.73 -2.85 -28.22
CA ARG A 374 122.73 -4.04 -28.09
C ARG A 374 122.58 -4.94 -26.75
N THR A 375 121.66 -5.98 -26.60
CA THR A 375 121.25 -6.82 -25.35
C THR A 375 120.53 -8.27 -25.51
N ARG A 376 120.28 -9.14 -24.43
CA ARG A 376 119.24 -10.30 -24.16
C ARG A 376 119.71 -11.69 -23.49
N VAL A 377 118.84 -12.54 -22.83
CA VAL A 377 118.74 -14.10 -22.73
C VAL A 377 117.77 -14.70 -21.60
N ASP A 378 117.32 -16.00 -21.63
CA ASP A 378 116.14 -16.65 -20.91
C ASP A 378 116.31 -18.12 -20.33
N ILE A 379 115.33 -18.70 -19.58
CA ILE A 379 114.99 -20.18 -19.36
C ILE A 379 113.64 -20.43 -18.58
N ASP A 380 113.07 -21.67 -18.55
CA ASP A 380 111.64 -22.07 -18.34
C ASP A 380 111.32 -23.20 -17.29
N PRO A 381 110.11 -23.24 -16.64
CA PRO A 381 109.54 -24.44 -15.98
C PRO A 381 107.97 -24.62 -16.02
N ASP A 382 107.39 -25.41 -16.94
CA ASP A 382 105.91 -25.46 -17.19
C ASP A 382 105.17 -26.82 -16.99
N PHE A 383 105.32 -27.52 -15.84
CA PHE A 383 104.65 -28.84 -15.61
C PHE A 383 103.58 -28.91 -14.49
N ILE A 384 103.60 -28.03 -13.48
CA ILE A 384 102.70 -28.12 -12.32
C ILE A 384 101.29 -27.54 -12.61
N ASP A 385 101.25 -26.49 -13.42
CA ASP A 385 100.07 -25.64 -13.69
C ASP A 385 98.85 -26.41 -14.29
N ASN A 386 99.10 -27.54 -14.97
CA ASN A 386 98.06 -28.29 -15.69
C ASN A 386 97.10 -29.09 -14.78
N ILE A 387 97.54 -29.49 -13.57
CA ILE A 387 96.66 -30.17 -12.59
C ILE A 387 95.87 -29.13 -11.78
N GLU A 388 96.51 -28.04 -11.38
CA GLU A 388 95.87 -26.99 -10.59
C GLU A 388 94.73 -26.31 -11.37
N LYS A 389 94.96 -26.00 -12.66
CA LYS A 389 93.93 -25.47 -13.57
C LYS A 389 92.66 -26.34 -13.65
N LYS A 390 92.75 -27.67 -13.50
CA LYS A 390 91.58 -28.57 -13.52
C LYS A 390 90.78 -28.52 -12.23
N TRP A 391 91.44 -28.45 -11.06
CA TRP A 391 90.76 -28.26 -9.78
C TRP A 391 90.12 -26.88 -9.70
N GLN A 392 90.87 -25.81 -9.95
CA GLN A 392 90.36 -24.44 -9.99
C GLN A 392 89.22 -24.27 -11.02
N SER A 393 89.16 -25.06 -12.10
CA SER A 393 88.05 -25.02 -13.07
C SER A 393 86.77 -25.63 -12.51
N ARG A 394 86.86 -26.79 -11.83
CA ARG A 394 85.70 -27.44 -11.20
C ARG A 394 85.20 -26.67 -9.98
N GLU A 395 86.11 -26.08 -9.21
CA GLU A 395 85.82 -25.17 -8.10
C GLU A 395 85.12 -23.90 -8.59
N ARG A 396 85.66 -23.22 -9.62
CA ARG A 396 84.96 -22.09 -10.28
C ARG A 396 83.57 -22.47 -10.79
N SER A 397 83.39 -23.67 -11.36
CA SER A 397 82.09 -24.12 -11.86
C SER A 397 81.05 -24.31 -10.74
N LEU A 398 81.47 -24.83 -9.57
CA LEU A 398 80.60 -24.95 -8.39
C LEU A 398 80.36 -23.59 -7.73
N GLN A 399 81.38 -22.74 -7.61
CA GLN A 399 81.23 -21.39 -7.07
C GLN A 399 80.25 -20.56 -7.93
N THR A 400 80.38 -20.60 -9.26
CA THR A 400 79.44 -19.94 -10.18
C THR A 400 77.99 -20.39 -9.96
N GLU A 401 77.75 -21.68 -9.67
CA GLU A 401 76.40 -22.18 -9.39
C GLU A 401 75.89 -21.76 -8.00
N VAL A 402 76.76 -21.72 -6.99
CA VAL A 402 76.44 -21.18 -5.64
C VAL A 402 76.09 -19.69 -5.73
N ASP A 403 76.91 -18.90 -6.46
CA ASP A 403 76.68 -17.48 -6.69
C ASP A 403 75.36 -17.27 -7.44
N ARG A 404 75.10 -18.04 -8.52
CA ARG A 404 73.85 -18.00 -9.28
C ARG A 404 72.63 -18.36 -8.42
N LEU A 405 72.74 -19.32 -7.51
CA LEU A 405 71.67 -19.67 -6.57
C LEU A 405 71.48 -18.59 -5.50
N GLY A 406 72.56 -17.96 -5.02
CA GLY A 406 72.53 -16.81 -4.12
C GLY A 406 71.87 -15.58 -4.75
N GLU A 407 72.18 -15.27 -6.01
CA GLU A 407 71.51 -14.21 -6.77
C GLU A 407 70.01 -14.50 -6.94
N ASN A 408 69.63 -15.75 -7.22
CA ASN A 408 68.22 -16.15 -7.33
C ASN A 408 67.49 -16.05 -5.97
N MET A 409 68.12 -16.47 -4.87
CA MET A 409 67.60 -16.30 -3.51
C MET A 409 67.39 -14.81 -3.18
N ALA A 410 68.42 -13.97 -3.35
CA ALA A 410 68.35 -12.53 -3.09
C ALA A 410 67.35 -11.82 -4.01
N ALA A 411 67.14 -12.29 -5.25
CA ALA A 411 66.10 -11.80 -6.13
C ALA A 411 64.69 -12.18 -5.65
N LYS A 412 64.52 -13.38 -5.06
CA LYS A 412 63.26 -13.83 -4.46
C LYS A 412 62.95 -13.13 -3.14
N GLU A 413 63.94 -12.89 -2.29
CA GLU A 413 63.79 -12.07 -1.08
C GLU A 413 63.39 -10.63 -1.45
N LYS A 414 64.05 -10.01 -2.44
CA LYS A 414 63.65 -8.71 -2.99
C LYS A 414 62.27 -8.72 -3.66
N GLN A 415 61.77 -9.88 -4.11
CA GLN A 415 60.41 -10.03 -4.62
C GLN A 415 59.40 -10.15 -3.47
N ILE A 416 59.71 -10.91 -2.42
CA ILE A 416 58.90 -11.04 -1.20
C ILE A 416 58.78 -9.68 -0.49
N GLU A 417 59.86 -8.94 -0.33
CA GLU A 417 59.85 -7.63 0.32
C GLU A 417 58.99 -6.61 -0.47
N LYS A 418 59.08 -6.61 -1.81
CA LYS A 418 58.19 -5.81 -2.66
C LYS A 418 56.72 -6.23 -2.52
N LEU A 419 56.42 -7.52 -2.39
CA LEU A 419 55.06 -8.01 -2.20
C LEU A 419 54.52 -7.66 -0.81
N ASN A 420 55.33 -7.80 0.25
CA ASN A 420 55.00 -7.37 1.61
C ASN A 420 54.74 -5.86 1.68
N GLY A 421 55.60 -5.04 1.07
CA GLY A 421 55.40 -3.60 0.94
C GLY A 421 54.12 -3.26 0.16
N THR A 422 53.81 -4.00 -0.91
CA THR A 422 52.57 -3.83 -1.68
C THR A 422 51.34 -4.23 -0.85
N ILE A 423 51.40 -5.32 -0.07
CA ILE A 423 50.31 -5.74 0.83
C ILE A 423 50.10 -4.72 1.95
N ALA A 424 51.17 -4.19 2.54
CA ALA A 424 51.10 -3.13 3.54
C ALA A 424 50.50 -1.84 2.96
N GLU A 425 50.91 -1.44 1.74
CA GLU A 425 50.37 -0.26 1.06
C GLU A 425 48.90 -0.44 0.63
N LEU A 426 48.51 -1.62 0.14
CA LEU A 426 47.12 -1.95 -0.17
C LEU A 426 46.26 -1.99 1.09
N ASN A 427 46.72 -2.61 2.17
CA ASN A 427 46.04 -2.60 3.46
C ASN A 427 45.85 -1.17 3.96
N LYS A 428 46.88 -0.33 3.85
CA LYS A 428 46.80 1.10 4.19
C LYS A 428 45.77 1.83 3.32
N LYS A 429 45.82 1.66 1.99
CA LYS A 429 44.89 2.30 1.05
C LYS A 429 43.43 1.81 1.18
N GLN A 430 43.20 0.57 1.61
CA GLN A 430 41.86 -0.03 1.67
C GLN A 430 41.22 0.06 3.07
N PHE A 431 41.94 -0.31 4.12
CA PHE A 431 41.39 -0.32 5.49
C PHE A 431 41.43 1.05 6.14
N GLN A 432 42.47 1.87 5.94
CA GLN A 432 42.59 3.16 6.65
C GLN A 432 41.45 4.14 6.27
N PRO A 433 41.12 4.39 4.98
CA PRO A 433 39.99 5.23 4.62
C PRO A 433 38.62 4.62 4.99
N ARG A 434 38.50 3.28 5.02
CA ARG A 434 37.27 2.62 5.48
C ARG A 434 37.07 2.81 6.98
N MET A 435 38.13 2.69 7.78
CA MET A 435 38.08 2.92 9.22
C MET A 435 37.89 4.39 9.58
N GLU A 436 38.47 5.31 8.82
CA GLU A 436 38.23 6.75 9.00
C GLU A 436 36.78 7.12 8.68
N ARG A 437 36.19 6.57 7.61
CA ARG A 437 34.75 6.71 7.33
C ARG A 437 33.88 6.11 8.43
N LEU A 438 34.21 4.93 8.94
CA LEU A 438 33.46 4.31 10.05
C LEU A 438 33.55 5.15 11.34
N ARG A 439 34.73 5.66 11.72
CA ARG A 439 34.90 6.58 12.85
C ARG A 439 34.15 7.90 12.66
N ALA A 440 34.10 8.42 11.43
CA ALA A 440 33.33 9.63 11.11
C ALA A 440 31.81 9.38 11.26
N ILE A 441 31.31 8.24 10.80
CA ILE A 441 29.90 7.82 10.95
C ILE A 441 29.56 7.55 12.43
N GLU A 442 30.42 6.85 13.17
CA GLU A 442 30.28 6.61 14.61
C GLU A 442 30.18 7.94 15.39
N LYS A 443 31.06 8.90 15.07
CA LYS A 443 31.05 10.24 15.67
C LYS A 443 29.82 11.06 15.28
N ASP A 444 29.40 11.03 14.02
CA ASP A 444 28.22 11.74 13.52
C ASP A 444 26.93 11.19 14.16
N ILE A 445 26.77 9.86 14.23
CA ILE A 445 25.66 9.21 14.93
C ILE A 445 25.68 9.59 16.42
N LYS A 446 26.83 9.50 17.09
CA LYS A 446 26.95 9.87 18.51
C LYS A 446 26.57 11.34 18.75
N ASN A 447 27.14 12.27 17.99
CA ASN A 447 26.85 13.69 18.08
C ASN A 447 25.34 13.97 17.93
N ARG A 448 24.70 13.41 16.89
CA ARG A 448 23.26 13.57 16.67
C ARG A 448 22.42 12.99 17.81
N MET A 449 22.78 11.83 18.34
CA MET A 449 22.06 11.23 19.48
C MET A 449 22.23 12.04 20.77
N GLU A 450 23.39 12.68 20.98
CA GLU A 450 23.61 13.62 22.09
C GLU A 450 22.82 14.93 21.89
N GLU A 451 22.71 15.44 20.66
CA GLU A 451 21.83 16.57 20.31
C GLU A 451 20.34 16.24 20.52
N TYR A 452 19.88 15.04 20.13
CA TYR A 452 18.50 14.58 20.40
C TYR A 452 18.22 14.41 21.89
N ALA A 453 19.16 13.87 22.68
CA ALA A 453 19.00 13.79 24.13
C ALA A 453 18.89 15.19 24.78
N LEU A 454 19.73 16.14 24.38
CA LEU A 454 19.65 17.54 24.82
C LEU A 454 18.35 18.24 24.36
N ALA A 455 17.73 17.80 23.26
CA ALA A 455 16.43 18.28 22.82
C ALA A 455 15.28 17.70 23.67
N GLU A 456 15.29 16.39 23.95
CA GLU A 456 14.31 15.76 24.84
C GLU A 456 14.43 16.29 26.29
N GLU A 457 15.64 16.57 26.80
CA GLU A 457 15.85 17.24 28.10
C GLU A 457 15.25 18.66 28.16
N ARG A 458 15.29 19.41 27.04
CA ARG A 458 14.61 20.72 26.97
C ARG A 458 13.10 20.55 26.97
N MET A 459 12.58 19.57 26.22
CA MET A 459 11.14 19.26 26.18
C MET A 459 10.62 18.79 27.54
N GLU A 460 11.42 18.05 28.32
CA GLU A 460 11.08 17.60 29.67
C GLU A 460 10.58 18.74 30.57
N THR A 461 11.20 19.91 30.46
CA THR A 461 10.83 21.10 31.27
C THR A 461 9.38 21.54 31.08
N GLY A 462 8.77 21.25 29.92
CA GLY A 462 7.34 21.51 29.65
C GLY A 462 6.38 20.50 30.27
N PHE A 463 6.89 19.37 30.76
CA PHE A 463 6.13 18.31 31.43
C PHE A 463 6.36 18.25 32.94
N LEU A 464 7.08 19.22 33.53
CA LEU A 464 7.32 19.30 34.96
C LEU A 464 6.17 19.99 35.71
N CYS A 465 5.68 19.34 36.75
CA CYS A 465 4.73 19.91 37.69
C CYS A 465 5.36 21.03 38.54
N PRO A 466 4.77 22.25 38.59
CA PRO A 466 5.36 23.38 39.32
C PRO A 466 5.49 23.21 40.83
N ARG A 467 4.92 22.15 41.44
CA ARG A 467 4.96 21.89 42.88
C ARG A 467 5.98 20.83 43.29
N ASP A 468 6.08 19.71 42.57
CA ASP A 468 6.99 18.61 42.91
C ASP A 468 8.24 18.55 42.01
N VAL A 469 8.27 19.33 40.92
CA VAL A 469 9.34 19.38 39.90
C VAL A 469 9.62 18.00 39.28
N GLN A 470 8.58 17.16 39.18
CA GLN A 470 8.60 15.86 38.50
C GLN A 470 7.65 15.86 37.31
N LEU A 471 7.79 14.84 36.45
CA LEU A 471 6.84 14.54 35.37
C LEU A 471 5.42 14.32 35.91
N PHE A 472 4.41 14.74 35.14
CA PHE A 472 3.01 14.86 35.55
C PHE A 472 2.31 13.54 35.91
N LYS A 473 2.36 13.16 37.19
CA LYS A 473 1.58 12.02 37.72
C LYS A 473 0.08 12.32 37.71
N HIS A 474 -0.58 11.93 36.62
CA HIS A 474 -1.96 12.28 36.23
C HIS A 474 -2.14 13.82 36.17
N PRO A 475 -1.85 14.47 35.02
CA PRO A 475 -1.94 15.92 34.90
C PRO A 475 -3.36 16.43 35.09
N MET A 476 -3.52 17.41 35.97
CA MET A 476 -4.76 18.09 36.28
C MET A 476 -4.59 19.59 36.04
N THR A 477 -5.37 20.16 35.12
CA THR A 477 -5.29 21.58 34.72
C THR A 477 -6.30 22.43 35.50
N LEU A 478 -5.87 23.61 35.93
CA LEU A 478 -6.64 24.57 36.71
C LEU A 478 -7.36 25.60 35.81
N ILE A 479 -8.65 25.84 36.06
CA ILE A 479 -9.45 26.88 35.39
C ILE A 479 -9.67 28.05 36.37
N PRO A 480 -9.51 29.33 35.95
CA PRO A 480 -9.29 29.79 34.56
C PRO A 480 -7.81 29.90 34.13
N CYS A 481 -6.86 29.70 35.03
CA CYS A 481 -5.46 30.12 34.79
C CYS A 481 -4.60 29.21 33.88
N GLY A 482 -5.07 28.01 33.51
CA GLY A 482 -4.40 27.11 32.56
C GLY A 482 -3.16 26.36 33.09
N HIS A 483 -2.71 26.61 34.31
CA HIS A 483 -1.58 25.89 34.92
C HIS A 483 -1.97 24.44 35.25
N THR A 484 -1.02 23.51 35.09
CA THR A 484 -1.22 22.08 35.31
C THR A 484 -0.36 21.59 36.47
N TYR A 485 -0.87 20.62 37.24
CA TYR A 485 -0.20 19.99 38.38
C TYR A 485 -0.48 18.49 38.38
N CYS A 486 0.38 17.68 39.02
CA CYS A 486 0.06 16.29 39.33
C CYS A 486 -1.20 16.20 40.20
N LYS A 487 -2.06 15.19 40.02
CA LYS A 487 -3.25 14.97 40.86
C LYS A 487 -2.92 14.96 42.37
N PRO A 488 -1.91 14.21 42.87
CA PRO A 488 -1.53 14.25 44.29
C PRO A 488 -1.07 15.62 44.78
N CYS A 489 -0.47 16.43 43.90
CA CYS A 489 -0.08 17.80 44.22
C CYS A 489 -1.31 18.71 44.43
N ILE A 490 -2.37 18.56 43.63
CA ILE A 490 -3.62 19.31 43.87
C ILE A 490 -4.31 18.86 45.15
N GLU A 491 -4.34 17.55 45.41
CA GLU A 491 -4.92 16.99 46.64
C GLU A 491 -4.20 17.58 47.87
N SER A 492 -2.87 17.60 47.87
CA SER A 492 -2.04 18.27 48.90
C SER A 492 -2.29 19.79 48.99
N ILE A 493 -2.44 20.53 47.88
CA ILE A 493 -2.78 21.97 47.95
C ILE A 493 -4.16 22.17 48.62
N LYS A 494 -5.15 21.32 48.33
CA LYS A 494 -6.50 21.42 48.93
C LYS A 494 -6.48 21.15 50.42
N GLU A 495 -5.72 20.14 50.87
CA GLU A 495 -5.57 19.80 52.28
C GLU A 495 -4.92 20.95 53.08
N GLU A 496 -3.84 21.53 52.55
CA GLU A 496 -3.10 22.63 53.19
C GLU A 496 -3.89 23.94 53.29
N ASN A 497 -4.81 24.18 52.36
CA ASN A 497 -5.53 25.46 52.24
C ASN A 497 -7.02 25.34 52.62
N TYR A 498 -7.37 24.39 53.51
CA TYR A 498 -8.73 24.20 54.04
C TYR A 498 -9.81 24.05 52.94
N ASN A 499 -9.49 23.31 51.88
CA ASN A 499 -10.28 23.11 50.64
C ASN A 499 -10.36 24.32 49.69
N VAL A 500 -9.76 25.47 50.01
CA VAL A 500 -9.67 26.61 49.08
C VAL A 500 -8.49 26.40 48.13
N LEU A 501 -8.78 26.07 46.86
CA LEU A 501 -7.72 25.85 45.86
C LEU A 501 -7.36 27.16 45.15
N ALA A 502 -6.09 27.56 45.24
CA ALA A 502 -5.49 28.64 44.45
C ALA A 502 -4.26 28.13 43.70
N CYS A 503 -3.99 28.67 42.51
CA CYS A 503 -2.81 28.30 41.74
C CYS A 503 -1.54 28.89 42.36
N GLN A 504 -0.57 28.04 42.71
CA GLN A 504 0.69 28.50 43.34
C GLN A 504 1.61 29.30 42.39
N VAL A 505 1.43 29.21 41.05
CA VAL A 505 2.24 29.98 40.08
C VAL A 505 1.74 31.41 39.88
N CYS A 506 0.42 31.64 39.89
CA CYS A 506 -0.18 32.93 39.55
C CYS A 506 -1.17 33.48 40.59
N SER A 507 -1.33 32.81 41.74
CA SER A 507 -2.24 33.16 42.85
C SER A 507 -3.73 33.26 42.50
N THR A 508 -4.14 32.93 41.28
CA THR A 508 -5.55 32.94 40.86
C THR A 508 -6.34 31.85 41.62
N PRO A 509 -7.51 32.17 42.20
CA PRO A 509 -8.40 31.16 42.76
C PRO A 509 -8.92 30.23 41.67
N VAL A 510 -9.13 28.96 42.00
CA VAL A 510 -9.49 27.93 41.03
C VAL A 510 -10.98 27.63 41.11
N GLU A 511 -11.68 27.83 40.00
CA GLU A 511 -13.10 27.52 39.86
C GLU A 511 -13.31 26.02 39.62
N HIS A 512 -12.55 25.47 38.66
CA HIS A 512 -12.66 24.09 38.22
C HIS A 512 -11.28 23.45 37.99
N VAL A 513 -11.22 22.12 38.14
CA VAL A 513 -10.03 21.30 37.87
C VAL A 513 -10.45 20.15 36.97
N PHE A 514 -9.76 19.93 35.86
CA PHE A 514 -10.03 18.82 34.94
C PHE A 514 -8.76 17.99 34.68
N ARG A 515 -8.94 16.69 34.40
CA ARG A 515 -7.84 15.80 34.00
C ARG A 515 -7.46 16.08 32.55
N ASN A 516 -6.16 16.28 32.29
CA ASN A 516 -5.66 16.60 30.97
C ASN A 516 -5.13 15.33 30.27
N GLU A 517 -6.05 14.47 29.86
CA GLU A 517 -5.74 13.16 29.25
C GLU A 517 -4.91 13.27 27.96
N GLN A 518 -4.98 14.42 27.27
CA GLN A 518 -4.11 14.73 26.14
C GLN A 518 -2.66 14.92 26.58
N LEU A 519 -2.41 15.70 27.63
CA LEU A 519 -1.06 15.89 28.17
C LEU A 519 -0.49 14.58 28.76
N GLU A 520 -1.33 13.78 29.42
CA GLU A 520 -0.98 12.46 29.95
C GLU A 520 -0.53 11.50 28.83
N SER A 521 -1.25 11.47 27.70
CA SER A 521 -0.87 10.68 26.53
C SER A 521 0.43 11.17 25.86
N VAL A 522 0.63 12.49 25.77
CA VAL A 522 1.86 13.07 25.20
C VAL A 522 3.07 12.85 26.11
N GLU A 523 2.89 12.91 27.43
CA GLU A 523 3.90 12.58 28.44
C GLU A 523 4.29 11.10 28.37
N GLU A 524 3.34 10.17 28.29
CA GLU A 524 3.63 8.75 28.07
C GLU A 524 4.47 8.53 26.79
N GLN A 525 4.10 9.20 25.69
CA GLN A 525 4.86 9.13 24.44
C GLN A 525 6.25 9.77 24.54
N PHE A 526 6.39 10.86 25.31
CA PHE A 526 7.67 11.48 25.63
C PHE A 526 8.55 10.53 26.45
N GLN A 527 8.04 9.95 27.53
CA GLN A 527 8.81 9.08 28.43
C GLN A 527 9.23 7.78 27.75
N ARG A 528 8.38 7.20 26.89
CA ARG A 528 8.74 6.07 26.01
C ARG A 528 9.87 6.44 25.05
N ARG A 529 9.82 7.60 24.38
CA ARG A 529 10.88 8.10 23.50
C ARG A 529 12.18 8.37 24.24
N LYS A 530 12.15 9.10 25.36
CA LYS A 530 13.31 9.38 26.21
C LYS A 530 14.01 8.10 26.66
N THR A 531 13.23 7.08 27.09
CA THR A 531 13.77 5.77 27.47
C THR A 531 14.49 5.07 26.31
N LEU A 532 13.88 5.07 25.11
CA LEU A 532 14.50 4.52 23.90
C LEU A 532 15.79 5.28 23.51
N THR A 533 15.77 6.62 23.48
CA THR A 533 16.96 7.45 23.18
C THR A 533 18.12 7.18 24.15
N LEU A 534 17.83 7.08 25.45
CA LEU A 534 18.85 6.78 26.47
C LEU A 534 19.43 5.37 26.32
N SER A 535 18.59 4.34 26.11
CA SER A 535 19.06 2.97 25.86
C SER A 535 19.88 2.85 24.57
N PHE A 536 19.53 3.61 23.52
CA PHE A 536 20.29 3.63 22.26
C PHE A 536 21.65 4.34 22.43
N LEU A 537 21.70 5.43 23.22
CA LEU A 537 22.96 6.05 23.64
C LEU A 537 23.84 5.13 24.49
N GLU A 538 23.27 4.27 25.33
CA GLU A 538 24.00 3.25 26.07
C GLU A 538 24.55 2.15 25.16
N TRP A 539 23.74 1.68 24.21
CA TRP A 539 24.19 0.73 23.18
C TRP A 539 25.32 1.31 22.31
N ILE A 540 25.26 2.59 21.92
CA ILE A 540 26.36 3.28 21.22
C ILE A 540 27.64 3.34 22.08
N LYS A 541 27.54 3.51 23.41
CA LYS A 541 28.72 3.45 24.31
C LYS A 541 29.34 2.06 24.39
N LEU A 542 28.55 0.99 24.16
CA LEU A 542 29.01 -0.40 24.07
C LEU A 542 29.57 -0.75 22.68
N LEU A 543 29.12 -0.09 21.61
CA LEU A 543 29.59 -0.28 20.23
C LEU A 543 31.05 0.16 19.97
N LYS A 544 31.80 0.59 20.99
CA LYS A 544 33.24 0.90 20.89
C LYS A 544 33.96 -0.16 20.07
N VAL A 545 34.40 0.21 18.87
CA VAL A 545 35.05 -0.72 17.96
C VAL A 545 36.35 -1.20 18.61
N TYR A 546 36.36 -2.46 19.05
CA TYR A 546 37.54 -3.17 19.55
C TYR A 546 38.52 -3.40 18.39
N LEU A 547 39.20 -2.33 18.01
CA LEU A 547 40.43 -2.41 17.24
C LEU A 547 41.50 -3.07 18.11
N PRO A 548 42.27 -4.04 17.58
CA PRO A 548 43.57 -4.35 18.15
C PRO A 548 44.38 -3.05 18.14
N SER A 549 44.66 -2.48 19.31
CA SER A 549 45.55 -1.34 19.41
C SER A 549 46.97 -1.79 19.10
N ASP A 550 47.77 -0.90 18.49
CA ASP A 550 49.17 -1.19 18.10
C ASP A 550 50.10 -1.51 19.30
N THR A 551 49.56 -1.52 20.52
CA THR A 551 50.18 -2.01 21.77
C THR A 551 50.55 -3.48 21.73
N ASP A 552 49.72 -4.30 21.08
CA ASP A 552 49.80 -5.77 21.20
C ASP A 552 50.82 -6.38 20.22
N ASN A 553 51.31 -5.57 19.27
CA ASN A 553 52.42 -5.89 18.37
C ASN A 553 53.80 -5.51 18.96
N ARG A 554 53.96 -5.49 20.29
CA ARG A 554 55.29 -5.60 20.89
C ARG A 554 55.76 -7.06 20.78
N PRO A 555 56.81 -7.38 20.00
CA PRO A 555 57.35 -8.73 19.99
C PRO A 555 57.87 -9.09 21.38
N SER A 556 57.50 -10.28 21.86
CA SER A 556 58.00 -10.85 23.11
C SER A 556 59.52 -11.05 23.01
N SER A 557 60.29 -10.14 23.59
CA SER A 557 61.75 -10.25 23.65
C SER A 557 62.16 -11.34 24.65
N GLN A 558 62.47 -12.52 24.11
CA GLN A 558 63.23 -13.60 24.73
C GLN A 558 64.55 -13.78 23.95
#